data_AF-A0A9Y2IBU8-F1
#
_entry.id   AF-A0A9Y2IBU8-F1
#
_cell.length_a   1.000
_cell.length_b   1.000
_cell.length_c   1.000
_cell.angle_alpha   90.00
_cell.angle_beta   90.00
_cell.angle_gamma   90.00
#
_symmetry.space_group_name_H-M   'P 1'
#
loop_
_entity.id
_entity.type
_entity.pdbx_description
1 polymer ?
#
loop_
_entity_poly.entity_id
_entity_poly.type
_entity_poly.pdbx_seq_one_letter_code
_entity_poly.pdbx_strand_id
1 'polypeptide(L)' 'MLVRAQVQALLRQAQDELVALGQAAERVHAGVYETCERCGGPISEGRLAALPARRTCIACANRM' A
#
# COMPACT_ATOMS: atom_id res chain seq x y z
N MET A 1 31.93 -1.97 6.11
CA MET A 1 31.18 -2.04 4.83
C MET A 1 29.68 -2.30 5.00
N LEU A 2 29.21 -3.07 6.00
CA LEU A 2 27.80 -3.43 6.18
C LEU A 2 26.84 -2.24 6.36
N VAL A 3 27.26 -1.21 7.10
CA VAL A 3 26.43 -0.03 7.44
C VAL A 3 25.96 0.73 6.20
N ARG A 4 26.83 0.89 5.18
CA ARG A 4 26.46 1.60 3.94
C ARG A 4 25.38 0.85 3.16
N ALA A 5 25.43 -0.48 3.14
CA ALA A 5 24.40 -1.31 2.51
C ALA A 5 23.07 -1.25 3.28
N GLN A 6 23.11 -1.23 4.61
CA GLN A 6 21.91 -1.05 5.46
C GLN A 6 21.22 0.29 5.21
N VAL A 7 21.97 1.39 5.20
CA VAL A 7 21.41 2.72 4.94
C VAL A 7 20.79 2.80 3.54
N GLN A 8 21.42 2.19 2.54
CA GLN A 8 20.86 2.11 1.19
C GLN A 8 19.56 1.30 1.13
N ALA A 9 19.46 0.19 1.87
CA ALA A 9 18.23 -0.60 1.93
C ALA A 9 17.07 0.19 2.56
N LEU A 10 17.32 0.89 3.67
CA LEU A 10 16.33 1.74 4.32
C LEU A 10 15.85 2.88 3.41
N LEU A 11 16.78 3.52 2.68
CA LEU A 11 16.43 4.57 1.74
C LEU A 11 15.53 4.05 0.61
N ARG A 12 15.84 2.87 0.06
CA ARG A 12 15.00 2.24 -0.97
C ARG A 12 13.61 1.92 -0.45
N GLN A 13 13.53 1.34 0.74
CA GLN A 13 12.24 1.01 1.35
C GLN A 13 11.38 2.27 1.56
N ALA A 14 11.98 3.37 2.04
CA ALA A 14 11.27 4.64 2.19
C ALA A 14 10.81 5.22 0.84
N GLN A 15 11.64 5.11 -0.21
CA GLN A 15 11.27 5.54 -1.55
C GLN A 15 10.10 4.71 -2.12
N ASP A 16 10.14 3.39 -1.93
CA ASP A 16 9.07 2.49 -2.37
C ASP A 16 7.75 2.79 -1.62
N GLU A 17 7.83 3.09 -0.32
CA GLU A 17 6.68 3.52 0.48
C GLU A 17 6.08 4.84 -0.02
N LEU A 18 6.91 5.83 -0.36
CA LEU A 18 6.45 7.09 -0.94
C LEU A 18 5.72 6.88 -2.28
N VAL A 19 6.26 6.02 -3.15
CA VAL A 19 5.61 5.66 -4.42
C VAL A 19 4.27 4.99 -4.16
N ALA A 20 4.21 4.07 -3.21
CA ALA A 20 2.98 3.36 -2.87
C ALA A 20 1.89 4.30 -2.31
N LEU A 21 2.27 5.32 -1.53
CA LEU A 21 1.36 6.36 -1.06
C LEU A 21 0.91 7.30 -2.18
N GLY A 22 1.79 7.64 -3.13
CA GLY A 22 1.40 8.40 -4.32
C GLY A 22 0.33 7.68 -5.14
N GLN A 23 0.51 6.39 -5.39
CA GLN A 23 -0.49 5.55 -6.07
C GLN A 23 -1.80 5.46 -5.28
N ALA A 24 -1.74 5.41 -3.96
CA ALA A 24 -2.93 5.45 -3.12
C ALA A 24 -3.71 6.76 -3.31
N ALA A 25 -3.03 7.91 -3.34
CA ALA A 25 -3.65 9.20 -3.60
C ALA A 25 -4.28 9.27 -5.00
N GLU A 26 -3.61 8.75 -6.03
CA GLU A 26 -4.19 8.65 -7.38
C GLU A 26 -5.48 7.83 -7.39
N ARG A 27 -5.53 6.71 -6.67
CA ARG A 27 -6.74 5.88 -6.54
C ARG A 27 -7.87 6.61 -5.83
N VAL A 28 -7.57 7.48 -4.86
CA VAL A 28 -8.56 8.37 -4.22
C VAL A 28 -9.14 9.31 -5.27
N HIS A 29 -8.28 9.98 -6.05
CA HIS A 29 -8.73 10.88 -7.10
C HIS A 29 -9.54 10.17 -8.20
N ALA A 30 -9.21 8.92 -8.51
CA ALA A 30 -9.94 8.10 -9.48
C ALA A 30 -11.24 7.47 -8.91
N GLY A 31 -11.53 7.63 -7.61
CA GLY A 31 -12.72 7.07 -6.98
C GLY A 31 -12.71 5.54 -6.79
N VAL A 32 -11.53 4.90 -6.87
CA VAL A 32 -11.35 3.43 -6.75
C VAL A 32 -10.51 3.03 -5.55
N TYR A 33 -10.28 3.96 -4.62
CA TYR A 33 -9.45 3.74 -3.43
C TYR A 33 -9.99 2.65 -2.50
N GLU A 34 -11.31 2.61 -2.37
CA GLU A 34 -12.02 1.66 -1.50
C GLU A 34 -12.28 0.32 -2.20
N THR A 35 -11.82 0.14 -3.44
CA THR A 35 -12.05 -1.07 -4.22
C THR A 35 -10.83 -1.98 -4.19
N CYS A 36 -11.03 -3.25 -3.86
CA CYS A 36 -9.99 -4.26 -3.88
C CYS A 36 -9.58 -4.59 -5.33
N GLU A 37 -8.30 -4.46 -5.65
CA GLU A 37 -7.76 -4.80 -6.98
C GLU A 37 -7.88 -6.29 -7.33
N ARG A 38 -8.04 -7.17 -6.33
CA ARG A 38 -8.08 -8.63 -6.54
C ARG A 38 -9.49 -9.17 -6.74
N CYS A 39 -10.47 -8.72 -5.96
CA CYS A 39 -11.84 -9.24 -6.02
C CYS A 39 -12.88 -8.21 -6.45
N GLY A 40 -12.50 -6.93 -6.62
CA GLY A 40 -13.43 -5.84 -6.91
C GLY A 40 -14.36 -5.46 -5.75
N GLY A 41 -14.25 -6.12 -4.60
CA GLY A 41 -15.08 -5.83 -3.42
C GLY A 41 -14.55 -4.65 -2.58
N PRO A 42 -15.34 -4.17 -1.61
CA PRO A 42 -14.95 -3.03 -0.77
C PRO A 42 -13.80 -3.37 0.18
N ILE A 43 -12.91 -2.41 0.40
CA ILE A 43 -11.89 -2.40 1.44
C ILE A 43 -12.45 -1.58 2.61
N SER A 44 -12.38 -2.13 3.82
CA SER A 44 -12.88 -1.41 4.99
C SER A 44 -12.07 -0.15 5.28
N GLU A 45 -12.76 0.92 5.67
CA GLU A 45 -12.14 2.20 6.05
C GLU A 45 -11.08 2.01 7.14
N GLY A 46 -11.35 1.21 8.18
CA GLY A 46 -10.38 0.93 9.25
C GLY A 46 -9.08 0.29 8.73
N ARG A 47 -9.13 -0.42 7.60
CA ARG A 47 -7.94 -0.98 6.97
C ARG A 47 -7.15 0.08 6.20
N LEU A 48 -7.83 0.96 5.47
CA LEU A 48 -7.21 2.07 4.75
C LEU A 48 -6.65 3.11 5.73
N ALA A 49 -7.29 3.30 6.88
CA ALA A 49 -6.79 4.16 7.96
C ALA A 49 -5.49 3.61 8.57
N ALA A 50 -5.39 2.28 8.75
CA ALA A 50 -4.18 1.65 9.28
C ALA A 50 -3.05 1.55 8.24
N LEU A 51 -3.39 1.26 6.97
CA LEU A 51 -2.44 1.06 5.88
C LEU A 51 -2.98 1.69 4.59
N PRO A 52 -2.72 2.99 4.35
CA PRO A 52 -3.30 3.72 3.22
C PRO A 52 -2.88 3.15 1.85
N ALA A 53 -1.67 2.63 1.75
CA ALA A 53 -1.15 2.06 0.51
C ALA A 53 -1.69 0.65 0.17
N ARG A 54 -2.55 0.04 1.01
CA ARG A 54 -3.12 -1.29 0.74
C ARG A 54 -4.11 -1.23 -0.43
N ARG A 55 -4.00 -2.22 -1.32
CA ARG A 55 -4.85 -2.35 -2.52
C ARG A 55 -5.81 -3.53 -2.49
N THR A 56 -5.83 -4.25 -1.38
CA THR A 56 -6.60 -5.50 -1.24
C THR A 56 -7.43 -5.51 0.02
N CYS A 57 -8.58 -6.19 -0.01
CA CYS A 57 -9.47 -6.38 1.13
C CYS A 57 -8.93 -7.45 2.10
N ILE A 58 -9.43 -7.46 3.34
CA ILE A 58 -8.91 -8.34 4.40
C ILE A 58 -9.09 -9.82 4.04
N ALA A 59 -10.19 -10.17 3.37
CA ALA A 59 -10.43 -11.51 2.88
C ALA A 59 -9.38 -11.94 1.83
N CYS A 60 -9.03 -11.07 0.88
CA CYS A 60 -8.00 -11.37 -0.11
C CYS A 60 -6.60 -11.47 0.49
N ALA A 61 -6.35 -10.74 1.58
CA ALA A 61 -5.08 -10.77 2.28
C ALA A 61 -4.88 -12.03 3.13
N ASN A 62 -5.94 -12.53 3.75
CA ASN A 62 -5.90 -13.74 4.57
C ASN A 62 -5.89 -15.03 3.73
N ARG A 63 -6.10 -14.93 2.41
CA ARG A 63 -6.01 -16.05 1.45
C ARG A 63 -4.62 -16.19 0.82
N MET A 64 -3.59 -15.63 1.46
CA MET A 64 -2.18 -15.65 1.04
C MET A 64 -1.35 -16.10 2.24
#